data_AF-A0A317IPV5-F1
#
_entry.id   AF-A0A317IPV5-F1
#
_cell.length_a   1.000
_cell.length_b   1.000
_cell.length_c   1.000
_cell.angle_alpha   90.00
_cell.angle_beta   90.00
_cell.angle_gamma   90.00
#
_symmetry.space_group_name_H-M   'P 1'
#
loop_
_entity.id
_entity.type
_entity.pdbx_description
1 polymer ?
#
loop_
_entity_poly.entity_id
_entity_poly.type
_entity_poly.pdbx_seq_one_letter_code
_entity_poly.pdbx_strand_id
1 'polypeptide(L)'
;MKIRSFTHKGLKRLYEDGNAKGVSPDTVDKLRKMFFFLDTMQEAEELRTLASWKVHTLTGDRKGTWSLNVTRNCRLTFTINDEPEICDVNLEDYH
;
A
#
# COMPACT_ATOMS: atom_id res chain seq x y z
N MET A 1 3.17 6.32 -9.74
CA MET A 1 3.39 4.99 -10.35
C MET A 1 2.04 4.36 -10.51
N LYS A 2 1.84 3.42 -11.44
CA LYS A 2 0.50 2.85 -11.63
C LYS A 2 0.28 1.65 -10.71
N ILE A 3 -0.82 1.66 -9.94
CA ILE A 3 -1.29 0.47 -9.24
C ILE A 3 -2.00 -0.47 -10.21
N ARG A 4 -1.55 -1.72 -10.27
CA ARG A 4 -1.97 -2.72 -11.26
C ARG A 4 -2.80 -3.86 -10.70
N SER A 5 -2.44 -4.35 -9.52
CA SER A 5 -3.11 -5.51 -8.93
C SER A 5 -3.27 -5.36 -7.42
N PHE A 6 -4.33 -6.00 -6.92
CA PHE A 6 -4.67 -6.05 -5.51
C PHE A 6 -4.92 -7.50 -5.12
N THR A 7 -4.22 -7.96 -4.08
CA THR A 7 -4.53 -9.23 -3.41
C THR A 7 -5.73 -9.04 -2.48
N HIS A 8 -5.84 -7.86 -1.86
CA HIS A 8 -6.92 -7.55 -0.92
C HIS A 8 -8.15 -6.95 -1.61
N LYS A 9 -9.27 -7.69 -1.61
CA LYS A 9 -10.53 -7.28 -2.29
C LYS A 9 -11.13 -5.96 -1.75
N GLY A 10 -11.00 -5.68 -0.45
CA GLY A 10 -11.48 -4.42 0.15
C GLY A 10 -10.72 -3.19 -0.35
N LEU A 11 -9.38 -3.22 -0.30
CA LEU A 11 -8.52 -2.21 -0.92
C LEU A 11 -8.81 -2.00 -2.40
N LYS A 12 -9.00 -3.08 -3.18
CA LYS A 12 -9.37 -2.98 -4.60
C LYS A 12 -10.64 -2.14 -4.80
N ARG A 13 -11.71 -2.47 -4.07
CA ARG A 13 -12.98 -1.72 -4.12
C ARG A 13 -12.84 -0.27 -3.66
N LEU A 14 -12.03 -0.04 -2.62
CA LEU A 14 -11.79 1.30 -2.14
C LEU A 14 -11.06 2.15 -3.18
N TYR A 15 -10.11 1.55 -3.90
CA TYR A 15 -9.34 2.21 -4.94
C TYR A 15 -10.15 2.46 -6.22
N GLU A 16 -10.85 1.44 -6.73
CA GLU A 16 -11.57 1.53 -8.02
C GLU A 16 -12.89 2.30 -7.90
N ASP A 17 -13.67 2.05 -6.85
CA ASP A 17 -15.07 2.52 -6.74
C ASP A 17 -15.25 3.56 -5.62
N GLY A 18 -14.19 3.84 -4.84
CA GLY A 18 -14.31 4.63 -3.61
C GLY A 18 -15.07 3.91 -2.48
N ASN A 19 -15.45 2.66 -2.66
CA ASN A 19 -16.30 1.91 -1.73
C ASN A 19 -15.51 1.34 -0.56
N ALA A 20 -15.80 1.79 0.66
CA ALA A 20 -15.11 1.38 1.88
C ALA A 20 -15.49 -0.03 2.40
N LYS A 21 -16.37 -0.76 1.71
CA LYS A 21 -16.79 -2.10 2.15
C LYS A 21 -15.61 -3.08 2.12
N GLY A 22 -15.24 -3.56 3.30
CA GLY A 22 -14.16 -4.54 3.49
C GLY A 22 -12.84 -3.92 3.94
N VAL A 23 -12.82 -2.65 4.34
CA VAL A 23 -11.74 -2.04 5.12
C VAL A 23 -12.33 -1.43 6.40
N SER A 24 -11.50 -1.22 7.42
CA SER A 24 -11.96 -0.55 8.64
C SER A 24 -12.31 0.92 8.35
N PRO A 25 -13.47 1.44 8.80
CA PRO A 25 -13.86 2.83 8.60
C PRO A 25 -12.78 3.83 9.05
N ASP A 26 -12.11 3.56 10.17
CA ASP A 26 -11.10 4.43 10.75
C ASP A 26 -9.83 4.57 9.88
N THR A 27 -9.63 3.65 8.92
CA THR A 27 -8.44 3.66 8.05
C THR A 27 -8.73 4.18 6.64
N VAL A 28 -10.00 4.38 6.28
CA VAL A 28 -10.43 4.73 4.90
C VAL A 28 -9.72 5.97 4.38
N ASP A 29 -9.75 7.06 5.14
CA ASP A 29 -9.15 8.33 4.70
C ASP A 29 -7.63 8.24 4.56
N LYS A 30 -6.97 7.48 5.44
CA LYS A 30 -5.53 7.26 5.36
C LYS A 30 -5.17 6.40 4.15
N LEU A 31 -5.92 5.34 3.88
CA LEU A 31 -5.72 4.47 2.73
C LEU A 31 -5.92 5.23 1.41
N ARG A 32 -6.95 6.09 1.32
CA ARG A 32 -7.16 6.96 0.16
C ARG A 32 -5.97 7.90 -0.09
N LYS A 33 -5.43 8.53 0.97
CA LYS A 33 -4.23 9.38 0.87
C LYS A 33 -3.00 8.58 0.43
N MET A 34 -2.85 7.35 0.90
CA MET A 34 -1.78 6.46 0.47
C MET A 34 -1.91 6.12 -1.02
N PHE A 35 -3.10 5.72 -1.48
CA PHE A 35 -3.31 5.44 -2.91
C PHE A 35 -3.04 6.65 -3.79
N PHE A 36 -3.53 7.83 -3.40
CA PHE A 36 -3.24 9.06 -4.11
C PHE A 36 -1.72 9.35 -4.21
N PHE A 37 -0.97 9.13 -3.12
CA PHE A 37 0.48 9.27 -3.15
C PHE A 37 1.14 8.24 -4.08
N LEU A 38 0.73 6.97 -4.00
CA LEU A 38 1.26 5.90 -4.84
C LEU A 38 1.02 6.15 -6.34
N ASP A 39 -0.15 6.68 -6.70
CA ASP A 39 -0.47 7.04 -8.07
C ASP A 39 0.40 8.20 -8.59
N THR A 40 0.74 9.15 -7.71
CA THR A 40 1.42 10.40 -8.07
C THR A 40 2.94 10.33 -8.00
N MET A 41 3.52 9.45 -7.17
CA MET A 41 4.97 9.31 -7.04
C MET A 41 5.62 8.86 -8.36
N GLN A 42 6.83 9.32 -8.65
CA GLN A 42 7.57 8.96 -9.87
C GLN A 42 8.61 7.88 -9.59
N GLU A 43 9.23 7.92 -8.42
CA GLU A 43 10.29 7.01 -8.00
C GLU A 43 9.94 6.30 -6.68
N ALA A 44 10.35 5.04 -6.55
CA ALA A 44 10.08 4.24 -5.35
C ALA A 44 10.74 4.84 -4.10
N GLU A 45 11.86 5.54 -4.26
CA GLU A 45 12.60 6.14 -3.16
C GLU A 45 11.85 7.31 -2.50
N GLU A 46 10.90 7.93 -3.20
CA GLU A 46 10.02 8.96 -2.63
C GLU A 46 9.22 8.44 -1.43
N LEU A 47 8.90 7.14 -1.40
CA LEU A 47 8.23 6.51 -0.27
C LEU A 47 9.03 6.68 1.03
N ARG A 48 10.36 6.70 0.98
CA ARG A 48 11.21 6.84 2.17
C ARG A 48 11.16 8.23 2.78
N THR A 49 10.73 9.23 2.03
CA THR A 49 10.54 10.60 2.55
C THR A 49 9.36 10.68 3.52
N LEU A 50 8.46 9.70 3.50
CA LEU A 50 7.24 9.65 4.30
C LEU A 50 7.48 9.02 5.68
N ALA A 51 8.20 9.75 6.54
CA ALA A 51 8.56 9.29 7.89
C ALA A 51 7.34 8.81 8.72
N SER A 52 6.18 9.45 8.55
CA SER A 52 4.94 9.09 9.26
C SER A 52 4.41 7.70 8.93
N TRP A 53 4.77 7.13 7.77
CA TRP A 53 4.31 5.81 7.33
C TRP A 53 5.31 4.70 7.65
N LYS A 54 6.45 5.01 8.30
CA LYS A 54 7.45 4.02 8.74
C LYS A 54 7.81 3.04 7.63
N VAL A 55 8.06 3.58 6.43
CA VAL A 55 8.28 2.81 5.21
C VAL A 55 9.55 1.98 5.34
N HIS A 56 9.44 0.70 5.00
CA HIS A 56 10.59 -0.20 4.90
C HIS A 56 10.29 -1.32 3.90
N THR A 57 11.34 -1.95 3.39
CA THR A 57 11.22 -3.17 2.58
C THR A 57 11.37 -4.39 3.47
N LEU A 58 10.56 -5.42 3.22
CA LEU A 58 10.67 -6.71 3.89
C LEU A 58 11.93 -7.46 3.44
N THR A 59 12.33 -8.44 4.24
CA THR A 59 13.51 -9.30 4.02
C THR A 59 13.10 -10.78 3.97
N GLY A 60 14.05 -11.69 3.75
CA GLY A 60 13.79 -13.12 3.63
C GLY A 60 12.98 -13.48 2.37
N ASP A 61 12.01 -14.37 2.51
CA ASP A 61 11.18 -14.87 1.39
C ASP A 61 10.33 -13.79 0.71
N ARG A 62 10.16 -12.63 1.37
CA ARG A 62 9.40 -11.48 0.84
C ARG A 62 10.31 -10.30 0.48
N LYS A 63 11.61 -10.55 0.30
CA LYS A 63 12.58 -9.51 -0.04
C LYS A 63 12.11 -8.68 -1.24
N GLY A 64 12.13 -7.36 -1.08
CA GLY A 64 11.68 -6.41 -2.11
C GLY A 64 10.20 -5.99 -2.00
N THR A 65 9.43 -6.60 -1.09
CA THR A 65 8.08 -6.12 -0.76
C THR A 65 8.18 -4.86 0.08
N TRP A 66 7.48 -3.80 -0.32
CA TRP A 66 7.32 -2.59 0.47
C TRP A 66 6.28 -2.78 1.57
N SER A 67 6.51 -2.19 2.73
CA SER A 67 5.60 -2.21 3.88
C SER A 67 5.44 -0.81 4.46
N LEU A 68 4.20 -0.34 4.50
CA LEU A 68 3.79 0.97 5.00
C LEU A 68 2.84 0.80 6.18
N ASN A 69 3.03 1.61 7.23
CA ASN A 69 2.21 1.58 8.42
C ASN A 69 0.84 2.24 8.19
N VAL A 70 -0.23 1.44 8.24
CA VAL A 70 -1.61 1.94 8.21
C VAL A 70 -2.10 2.22 9.64
N THR A 71 -1.99 1.23 10.53
CA THR A 71 -2.29 1.37 11.97
C THR A 71 -1.16 0.76 12.79
N ARG A 72 -1.34 0.66 14.12
CA ARG A 72 -0.39 -0.05 14.99
C ARG A 72 -0.09 -1.47 14.44
N ASN A 73 -1.14 -2.22 14.10
CA ASN A 73 -1.03 -3.63 13.72
C ASN A 73 -1.15 -3.88 12.21
N CYS A 74 -1.74 -2.96 11.44
CA CYS A 74 -1.92 -3.17 10.01
C CYS A 74 -0.81 -2.54 9.16
N ARG A 75 -0.44 -3.23 8.08
CA ARG A 75 0.49 -2.76 7.04
C ARG A 75 -0.17 -2.80 5.66
N LEU A 76 0.06 -1.76 4.88
CA LEU A 76 -0.17 -1.78 3.44
C LEU A 76 1.11 -2.31 2.81
N THR A 77 1.03 -3.43 2.10
CA THR A 77 2.18 -4.06 1.47
C THR A 77 1.97 -4.22 -0.03
N PHE A 78 3.05 -4.10 -0.80
CA PHE A 78 3.02 -4.25 -2.26
C PHE A 78 4.43 -4.48 -2.81
N THR A 79 4.52 -4.90 -4.05
CA THR A 79 5.78 -4.99 -4.81
C THR A 79 5.83 -3.89 -5.88
N ILE A 80 7.03 -3.52 -6.31
CA ILE A 80 7.22 -2.71 -7.52
C ILE A 80 7.99 -3.58 -8.51
N ASN A 81 7.48 -3.76 -9.73
CA ASN A 81 8.12 -4.55 -10.77
C ASN A 81 9.13 -3.72 -11.59
N ASP A 82 9.76 -4.35 -12.59
CA ASP A 82 10.75 -3.70 -13.47
C ASP A 82 10.15 -2.62 -14.38
N GLU A 83 8.82 -2.57 -14.54
CA GLU A 83 8.07 -1.55 -15.30
C GLU A 83 7.56 -0.40 -14.41
N PRO A 84 8.31 -0.03 -13.35
CA PRO A 84 7.86 0.71 -12.16
C PRO A 84 6.36 0.68 -11.80
N GLU A 85 5.73 -0.50 -11.85
CA GLU A 85 4.32 -0.67 -11.50
C GLU A 85 4.15 -1.29 -10.12
N ILE A 86 3.12 -0.83 -9.41
CA ILE A 86 2.77 -1.34 -8.08
C ILE A 86 1.84 -2.54 -8.23
N CYS A 87 2.26 -3.67 -7.67
CA CYS A 87 1.56 -4.95 -7.76
C CYS A 87 1.26 -5.55 -6.37
N ASP A 88 0.33 -6.49 -6.36
CA ASP A 88 -0.01 -7.36 -5.24
C ASP A 88 -0.39 -6.61 -3.96
N VAL A 89 -1.06 -5.46 -4.14
CA VAL A 89 -1.41 -4.58 -3.02
C VAL A 89 -2.31 -5.31 -2.02
N ASN A 90 -1.85 -5.34 -0.77
CA ASN A 90 -2.47 -6.09 0.32
C ASN A 90 -2.57 -5.27 1.61
N LEU A 91 -3.54 -5.61 2.46
CA LEU A 91 -3.66 -5.09 3.82
C LEU A 91 -3.45 -6.25 4.78
N GLU A 92 -2.34 -6.22 5.52
CA GLU A 92 -1.92 -7.33 6.39
C GLU A 92 -2.00 -6.91 7.84
N ASP A 93 -2.60 -7.78 8.67
CA ASP A 93 -2.49 -7.67 10.12
C ASP A 93 -1.23 -8.42 10.57
N TYR A 94 -0.37 -7.74 11.34
CA TYR A 94 0.90 -8.26 11.84
C TYR A 94 0.76 -8.90 13.24
N HIS A 95 -0.44 -9.35 13.60
CA HIS A 95 -0.72 -10.07 14.83
C HIS A 95 -1.28 -11.48 14.58
#